data_AF-U2RHV7-F1
#
_entry.id   AF-U2RHV7-F1
#
_cell.length_a   1.000
_cell.length_b   1.000
_cell.length_c   1.000
_cell.angle_alpha   90.00
_cell.angle_beta   90.00
_cell.angle_gamma   90.00
#
_symmetry.space_group_name_H-M   'P 1'
#
loop_
_entity.id
_entity.type
_entity.pdbx_description
1 polymer ?
#
loop_
_entity_poly.entity_id
_entity_poly.type
_entity_poly.pdbx_seq_one_letter_code
_entity_poly.pdbx_strand_id
1 'polypeptide(L)'
;MKKIILTTLMGISLIGFSLTNKEIIEQGGVRQKQTFDKYFNGNSGNTRRDSNLLNRVYPEIILGLYNRNKQTFDNEITRLGKMKDGRKNILKPLLPSFNEYINENSVFTKNFLKNFLEEKDDFQSYIYTATSISLENFYLNMNTLLEAEKNESSLEENVDTVMDYLYHSGDEKTKEDYVKMSNSELDRLVSNEFAKLNAEIDKKMYSGSSRARSNGNSVKSSLRKTEKLYSKYQENFDAYINSSRLKAESKEKIKKMIRFEKLSDLKFLIQSLKTPEVEKNEQQQQ
;
A
#
# COMPACT_ATOMS: atom_id res chain seq x y z
N MET A 1 -10.17 -12.96 20.14
CA MET A 1 -9.56 -12.21 19.03
C MET A 1 -8.40 -13.00 18.42
N LYS A 2 -8.69 -14.07 17.66
CA LYS A 2 -7.69 -14.89 16.92
C LYS A 2 -7.88 -14.80 15.39
N LYS A 3 -8.65 -13.80 14.92
CA LYS A 3 -9.14 -13.68 13.53
C LYS A 3 -8.56 -12.50 12.74
N ILE A 4 -7.69 -11.68 13.35
CA ILE A 4 -7.01 -10.59 12.64
C ILE A 4 -5.60 -11.02 12.18
N ILE A 5 -5.22 -12.25 12.49
CA ILE A 5 -4.11 -12.94 11.86
C ILE A 5 -4.69 -13.58 10.58
N LEU A 6 -4.10 -13.27 9.42
CA LEU A 6 -4.21 -14.04 8.18
C LEU A 6 -5.32 -13.71 7.15
N THR A 7 -5.56 -12.44 6.80
CA THR A 7 -6.25 -12.13 5.52
C THR A 7 -5.62 -10.98 4.75
N THR A 8 -4.29 -10.97 4.66
CA THR A 8 -3.60 -10.24 3.60
C THR A 8 -2.83 -11.23 2.74
N LEU A 9 -3.54 -11.78 1.75
CA LEU A 9 -2.98 -12.60 0.67
C LEU A 9 -2.22 -11.68 -0.29
N MET A 10 -0.96 -11.42 0.06
CA MET A 10 0.00 -10.53 -0.58
C MET A 10 0.71 -11.14 -1.81
N GLY A 11 1.42 -10.37 -2.65
CA GLY A 11 1.57 -10.59 -4.09
C GLY A 11 2.87 -11.15 -4.72
N ILE A 12 3.26 -10.56 -5.87
CA ILE A 12 4.47 -10.66 -6.76
C ILE A 12 4.57 -11.75 -7.86
N SER A 13 4.54 -11.29 -9.12
CA SER A 13 4.88 -12.07 -10.33
C SER A 13 6.38 -12.01 -10.71
N LEU A 14 6.87 -13.07 -11.37
CA LEU A 14 8.01 -13.03 -12.29
C LEU A 14 7.44 -13.47 -13.64
N ILE A 15 8.01 -12.92 -14.72
CA ILE A 15 7.77 -13.22 -16.14
C ILE A 15 6.82 -12.19 -16.80
N GLY A 16 7.06 -11.98 -18.10
CA GLY A 16 6.98 -10.69 -18.79
C GLY A 16 5.59 -10.22 -19.19
N PHE A 17 5.39 -8.89 -19.07
CA PHE A 17 4.62 -8.00 -19.95
C PHE A 17 3.29 -8.52 -20.59
N SER A 18 2.59 -9.46 -19.96
CA SER A 18 1.33 -10.04 -20.44
C SER A 18 0.41 -10.55 -19.33
N LEU A 19 0.61 -10.10 -18.07
CA LEU A 19 -0.24 -10.49 -16.95
C LEU A 19 -1.13 -9.31 -16.53
N THR A 20 -2.43 -9.57 -16.42
CA THR A 20 -3.41 -8.68 -15.76
C THR A 20 -3.05 -8.49 -14.28
N ASN A 21 -3.56 -7.43 -13.67
CA ASN A 21 -3.39 -7.20 -12.23
C ASN A 21 -3.97 -8.36 -11.41
N LYS A 22 -5.05 -8.99 -11.89
CA LYS A 22 -5.64 -10.17 -11.26
C LYS A 22 -4.65 -11.32 -11.20
N GLU A 23 -4.02 -11.65 -12.33
CA GLU A 23 -3.01 -12.70 -12.39
C GLU A 23 -1.77 -12.36 -11.55
N ILE A 24 -1.37 -11.10 -11.48
CA ILE A 24 -0.27 -10.64 -10.62
C ILE A 24 -0.59 -10.88 -9.13
N ILE A 25 -1.81 -10.55 -8.70
CA ILE A 25 -2.27 -10.76 -7.32
C ILE A 25 -2.35 -12.26 -7.02
N GLU A 26 -2.99 -13.04 -7.90
CA GLU A 26 -3.18 -14.50 -7.71
C GLU A 26 -1.85 -15.26 -7.64
N GLN A 27 -0.95 -15.06 -8.61
CA GLN A 27 0.38 -15.70 -8.61
C GLN A 27 1.21 -15.30 -7.39
N GLY A 28 0.97 -14.08 -6.94
CA GLY A 28 1.60 -13.56 -5.77
C GLY A 28 1.24 -14.29 -4.48
N GLY A 29 -0.07 -14.50 -4.27
CA GLY A 29 -0.58 -15.30 -3.15
C GLY A 29 0.01 -16.71 -3.11
N VAL A 30 0.23 -17.33 -4.28
CA VAL A 30 0.87 -18.65 -4.39
C VAL A 30 2.32 -18.61 -3.89
N ARG A 31 3.12 -17.62 -4.29
CA ARG A 31 4.53 -17.52 -3.89
C ARG A 31 4.70 -17.17 -2.43
N GLN A 32 3.86 -16.30 -1.89
CA GLN A 32 3.87 -16.03 -0.46
C GLN A 32 3.59 -17.30 0.31
N LYS A 33 2.55 -18.05 -0.08
CA LYS A 33 2.27 -19.36 0.50
C LYS A 33 3.49 -20.28 0.41
N GLN A 34 4.20 -20.34 -0.71
CA GLN A 34 5.43 -21.11 -0.83
C GLN A 34 6.55 -20.64 0.10
N THR A 35 6.77 -19.32 0.23
CA THR A 35 7.77 -18.76 1.17
C THR A 35 7.37 -19.08 2.61
N PHE A 36 6.11 -18.88 2.98
CA PHE A 36 5.59 -19.28 4.28
C PHE A 36 5.78 -20.79 4.49
N ASP A 37 5.37 -21.65 3.55
CA ASP A 37 5.54 -23.10 3.64
C ASP A 37 7.01 -23.51 3.75
N LYS A 38 7.94 -22.85 3.04
CA LYS A 38 9.39 -23.07 3.16
C LYS A 38 9.87 -22.87 4.59
N TYR A 39 9.39 -21.84 5.29
CA TYR A 39 9.82 -21.50 6.65
C TYR A 39 9.02 -22.20 7.76
N PHE A 40 7.74 -22.51 7.53
CA PHE A 40 6.83 -23.09 8.54
C PHE A 40 6.65 -24.62 8.39
N ASN A 41 6.74 -25.14 7.16
CA ASN A 41 6.46 -26.54 6.81
C ASN A 41 7.68 -27.29 6.23
N GLY A 42 8.76 -26.59 5.86
CA GLY A 42 10.00 -27.22 5.37
C GLY A 42 10.75 -27.96 6.48
N ASN A 43 11.31 -29.13 6.16
CA ASN A 43 12.18 -29.99 7.00
C ASN A 43 13.52 -29.31 7.39
N SER A 44 13.49 -28.10 7.92
CA SER A 44 14.61 -27.47 8.61
C SER A 44 14.46 -27.79 10.09
N GLY A 45 15.16 -28.83 10.55
CA GLY A 45 14.96 -29.50 11.83
C GLY A 45 15.17 -28.70 13.12
N ASN A 46 14.91 -27.39 13.17
CA ASN A 46 14.88 -26.57 14.38
C ASN A 46 14.03 -25.27 14.28
N THR A 47 13.33 -25.00 13.18
CA THR A 47 12.62 -23.70 12.95
C THR A 47 11.23 -23.61 13.55
N ARG A 48 10.56 -24.74 13.87
CA ARG A 48 9.22 -24.76 14.49
C ARG A 48 9.13 -24.09 15.88
N ARG A 49 10.26 -23.65 16.46
CA ARG A 49 10.34 -22.94 17.74
C ARG A 49 11.11 -21.60 17.68
N ASP A 50 11.39 -21.06 16.49
CA ASP A 50 12.09 -19.76 16.39
C ASP A 50 11.06 -18.62 16.47
N SER A 51 10.99 -17.94 17.62
CA SER A 51 10.12 -16.78 17.83
C SER A 51 10.44 -15.59 16.90
N ASN A 52 11.52 -15.67 16.13
CA ASN A 52 11.95 -14.68 15.15
C ASN A 52 11.74 -15.12 13.68
N LEU A 53 10.97 -16.17 13.40
CA LEU A 53 10.74 -16.66 12.03
C LEU A 53 10.18 -15.56 11.10
N LEU A 54 9.26 -14.73 11.60
CA LEU A 54 8.70 -13.59 10.87
C LEU A 54 9.78 -12.56 10.48
N ASN A 55 10.80 -12.37 11.32
CA ASN A 55 11.92 -11.48 11.02
C ASN A 55 12.83 -12.00 9.89
N ARG A 56 12.65 -13.25 9.42
CA ARG A 56 13.33 -13.80 8.23
C ARG A 56 12.43 -13.81 7.00
N VAL A 57 11.17 -14.22 7.17
CA VAL A 57 10.20 -14.33 6.07
C VAL A 57 9.89 -12.98 5.45
N TYR A 58 9.57 -11.98 6.25
CA TYR A 58 9.08 -10.71 5.73
C TYR A 58 10.14 -9.86 5.03
N PRO A 59 11.41 -9.77 5.50
CA PRO A 59 12.45 -9.12 4.72
C PRO A 59 12.69 -9.75 3.34
N GLU A 60 12.55 -11.09 3.21
CA GLU A 60 12.64 -11.77 1.90
C GLU A 60 11.52 -11.31 0.95
N ILE A 61 10.28 -11.20 1.46
CA ILE A 61 9.13 -10.70 0.68
C ILE A 61 9.34 -9.25 0.26
N ILE A 62 9.69 -8.36 1.21
CA ILE A 62 9.92 -6.93 0.95
C ILE A 62 11.07 -6.72 -0.06
N LEU A 63 12.17 -7.45 0.08
CA LEU A 63 13.28 -7.37 -0.86
C LEU A 63 12.87 -7.85 -2.27
N GLY A 64 12.07 -8.92 -2.34
CA GLY A 64 11.48 -9.39 -3.60
C GLY A 64 10.66 -8.30 -4.30
N LEU A 65 9.83 -7.58 -3.54
CA LEU A 65 9.01 -6.46 -4.03
C LEU A 65 9.87 -5.31 -4.58
N TYR A 66 10.86 -4.87 -3.81
CA TYR A 66 11.78 -3.82 -4.24
C TYR A 66 12.49 -4.19 -5.55
N ASN A 67 13.01 -5.41 -5.64
CA ASN A 67 13.69 -5.90 -6.82
C ASN A 67 12.75 -5.94 -8.04
N ARG A 68 11.48 -6.35 -7.85
CA ARG A 68 10.49 -6.37 -8.92
C ARG A 68 10.13 -4.97 -9.40
N ASN A 69 9.94 -4.02 -8.49
CA ASN A 69 9.67 -2.61 -8.82
C ASN A 69 10.84 -2.01 -9.61
N LYS A 70 12.06 -2.22 -9.14
CA LYS A 70 13.27 -1.79 -9.83
C LYS A 70 13.38 -2.41 -11.23
N GLN A 71 13.17 -3.73 -11.35
CA GLN A 71 13.23 -4.40 -12.64
C GLN A 71 12.18 -3.86 -13.63
N THR A 72 10.94 -3.66 -13.18
CA THR A 72 9.85 -3.11 -14.00
C THR A 72 10.21 -1.71 -14.49
N PHE A 73 10.72 -0.87 -13.60
CA PHE A 73 11.17 0.47 -13.93
C PHE A 73 12.36 0.47 -14.91
N ASP A 74 13.39 -0.34 -14.67
CA ASP A 74 14.58 -0.41 -15.53
C ASP A 74 14.24 -0.92 -16.95
N ASN A 75 13.32 -1.88 -17.05
CA ASN A 75 12.80 -2.37 -18.32
C ASN A 75 12.09 -1.26 -19.09
N GLU A 76 11.26 -0.49 -18.41
CA GLU A 76 10.53 0.62 -19.01
C GLU A 76 11.46 1.77 -19.42
N ILE A 77 12.44 2.12 -18.60
CA ILE A 77 13.49 3.09 -18.94
C ILE A 77 14.25 2.66 -20.22
N THR A 78 14.56 1.37 -20.32
CA THR A 78 15.20 0.79 -21.51
C THR A 78 14.29 0.89 -22.73
N ARG A 79 13.00 0.54 -22.59
CA ARG A 79 12.01 0.63 -23.67
C ARG A 79 11.88 2.06 -24.19
N LEU A 80 11.63 3.03 -23.30
CA LEU A 80 11.50 4.44 -23.66
C LEU A 80 12.81 5.02 -24.24
N GLY A 81 13.96 4.53 -23.78
CA GLY A 81 15.26 4.90 -24.34
C GLY A 81 15.40 4.56 -25.83
N LYS A 82 14.75 3.48 -26.29
CA LYS A 82 14.72 3.10 -27.71
C LYS A 82 13.76 3.96 -28.52
N MET A 83 12.72 4.53 -27.89
CA MET A 83 11.68 5.32 -28.56
C MET A 83 12.08 6.78 -28.84
N LYS A 84 13.08 7.32 -28.12
CA LYS A 84 13.64 8.69 -28.31
C LYS A 84 12.61 9.84 -28.26
N ASP A 85 11.49 9.67 -27.56
CA ASP A 85 10.39 10.65 -27.49
C ASP A 85 10.36 11.50 -26.21
N GLY A 86 11.46 11.52 -25.44
CA GLY A 86 11.61 12.35 -24.24
C GLY A 86 10.94 11.78 -22.97
N ARG A 87 10.00 10.83 -23.09
CA ARG A 87 9.28 10.23 -21.94
C ARG A 87 10.20 9.57 -20.91
N LYS A 88 11.36 9.06 -21.34
CA LYS A 88 12.41 8.55 -20.45
C LYS A 88 12.78 9.57 -19.36
N ASN A 89 12.88 10.85 -19.71
CA ASN A 89 13.27 11.89 -18.74
C ASN A 89 12.14 12.23 -17.76
N ILE A 90 10.88 12.06 -18.18
CA ILE A 90 9.70 12.22 -17.32
C ILE A 90 9.59 11.04 -16.33
N LEU A 91 9.95 9.83 -16.77
CA LEU A 91 9.93 8.64 -15.92
C LEU A 91 11.05 8.60 -14.87
N LYS A 92 12.26 9.08 -15.21
CA LYS A 92 13.44 9.06 -14.32
C LYS A 92 13.19 9.45 -12.85
N PRO A 93 12.46 10.53 -12.52
CA PRO A 93 12.21 10.92 -11.12
C PRO A 93 11.20 10.03 -10.37
N LEU A 94 10.45 9.16 -11.06
CA LEU A 94 9.37 8.38 -10.43
C LEU A 94 9.90 7.37 -9.41
N LEU A 95 10.85 6.49 -9.79
CA LEU A 95 11.35 5.49 -8.85
C LEU A 95 12.10 6.09 -7.64
N PRO A 96 12.96 7.12 -7.79
CA PRO A 96 13.56 7.79 -6.64
C PRO A 96 12.53 8.43 -5.70
N SER A 97 11.54 9.15 -6.23
CA SER A 97 10.49 9.77 -5.38
C SER A 97 9.62 8.72 -4.69
N PHE A 98 9.28 7.62 -5.38
CA PHE A 98 8.60 6.49 -4.77
C PHE A 98 9.44 5.87 -3.63
N ASN A 99 10.74 5.66 -3.84
CA ASN A 99 11.65 5.11 -2.84
C ASN A 99 11.80 6.03 -1.62
N GLU A 100 11.86 7.35 -1.81
CA GLU A 100 11.84 8.32 -0.71
C GLU A 100 10.53 8.20 0.10
N TYR A 101 9.38 8.17 -0.59
CA TYR A 101 8.06 8.03 0.02
C TYR A 101 7.91 6.73 0.81
N ILE A 102 8.18 5.57 0.20
CA ILE A 102 7.96 4.27 0.84
C ILE A 102 8.85 4.06 2.07
N ASN A 103 10.09 4.56 2.02
CA ASN A 103 11.01 4.48 3.16
C ASN A 103 10.49 5.31 4.34
N GLU A 104 10.03 6.54 4.09
CA GLU A 104 9.43 7.36 5.14
C GLU A 104 8.11 6.77 5.63
N ASN A 105 7.23 6.32 4.73
CA ASN A 105 5.94 5.71 5.10
C ASN A 105 6.15 4.47 5.98
N SER A 106 7.15 3.62 5.67
CA SER A 106 7.48 2.47 6.50
C SER A 106 7.97 2.88 7.90
N VAL A 107 8.82 3.91 8.00
CA VAL A 107 9.29 4.45 9.28
C VAL A 107 8.12 5.05 10.07
N PHE A 108 7.29 5.85 9.41
CA PHE A 108 6.09 6.45 9.98
C PHE A 108 5.16 5.36 10.54
N THR A 109 4.71 4.42 9.72
CA THR A 109 3.78 3.36 10.10
C THR A 109 4.34 2.52 11.24
N LYS A 110 5.64 2.19 11.21
CA LYS A 110 6.30 1.49 12.32
C LYS A 110 6.25 2.29 13.62
N ASN A 111 6.58 3.57 13.58
CA ASN A 111 6.57 4.40 14.78
C ASN A 111 5.13 4.66 15.26
N PHE A 112 4.20 4.85 14.35
CA PHE A 112 2.78 5.03 14.64
C PHE A 112 2.23 3.82 15.40
N LEU A 113 2.32 2.63 14.81
CA LEU A 113 1.78 1.41 15.40
C LEU A 113 2.46 1.11 16.75
N LYS A 114 3.77 1.41 16.92
CA LYS A 114 4.54 1.09 18.13
C LYS A 114 4.12 1.93 19.32
N ASN A 115 3.74 3.17 19.04
CA ASN A 115 3.45 4.16 20.05
C ASN A 115 1.96 4.23 20.39
N PHE A 116 1.09 3.80 19.47
CA PHE A 116 -0.35 3.95 19.62
C PHE A 116 -1.17 2.66 19.66
N LEU A 117 -0.61 1.50 19.26
CA LEU A 117 -1.26 0.20 19.45
C LEU A 117 -0.79 -0.48 20.75
N GLU A 118 -1.73 -1.07 21.48
CA GLU A 118 -1.51 -1.70 22.78
C GLU A 118 -1.06 -3.17 22.66
N GLU A 119 -1.49 -3.89 21.61
CA GLU A 119 -1.16 -5.30 21.38
C GLU A 119 0.14 -5.46 20.56
N LYS A 120 1.17 -6.04 21.18
CA LYS A 120 2.52 -6.17 20.60
C LYS A 120 2.65 -7.32 19.61
N ASP A 121 1.83 -8.36 19.73
CA ASP A 121 2.04 -9.63 19.02
C ASP A 121 1.69 -9.52 17.52
N ASP A 122 0.79 -8.60 17.14
CA ASP A 122 0.39 -8.35 15.75
C ASP A 122 1.12 -7.15 15.10
N PHE A 123 1.83 -6.34 15.89
CA PHE A 123 2.52 -5.12 15.44
C PHE A 123 3.45 -5.37 14.24
N GLN A 124 4.18 -6.48 14.30
CA GLN A 124 5.16 -6.82 13.29
C GLN A 124 4.48 -7.21 11.97
N SER A 125 3.41 -8.00 12.03
CA SER A 125 2.57 -8.38 10.88
C SER A 125 1.92 -7.16 10.23
N TYR A 126 1.45 -6.18 11.01
CA TYR A 126 0.86 -4.95 10.50
C TYR A 126 1.86 -4.06 9.74
N ILE A 127 3.07 -3.87 10.29
CA ILE A 127 4.12 -3.09 9.60
C ILE A 127 4.45 -3.73 8.26
N TYR A 128 4.66 -5.04 8.26
CA TYR A 128 5.03 -5.74 7.05
C TYR A 128 3.92 -5.72 6.01
N THR A 129 2.67 -5.82 6.45
CA THR A 129 1.51 -5.70 5.58
C THR A 129 1.47 -4.31 4.92
N ALA A 130 1.57 -3.22 5.70
CA ALA A 130 1.49 -1.87 5.17
C ALA A 130 2.61 -1.54 4.16
N THR A 131 3.85 -1.94 4.46
CA THR A 131 4.97 -1.74 3.52
C THR A 131 4.83 -2.62 2.28
N SER A 132 4.38 -3.87 2.42
CA SER A 132 4.19 -4.77 1.28
C SER A 132 3.11 -4.25 0.33
N ILE A 133 1.95 -3.85 0.85
CA ILE A 133 0.85 -3.24 0.08
C ILE A 133 1.36 -2.07 -0.74
N SER A 134 2.07 -1.14 -0.10
CA SER A 134 2.54 0.08 -0.78
C SER A 134 3.55 -0.23 -1.89
N LEU A 135 4.39 -1.26 -1.71
CA LEU A 135 5.31 -1.72 -2.75
C LEU A 135 4.60 -2.44 -3.89
N GLU A 136 3.58 -3.23 -3.59
CA GLU A 136 2.75 -3.92 -4.59
C GLU A 136 1.94 -2.94 -5.42
N ASN A 137 1.33 -1.96 -4.78
CA ASN A 137 0.56 -0.91 -5.44
C ASN A 137 1.40 -0.18 -6.49
N PHE A 138 2.67 0.14 -6.21
CA PHE A 138 3.55 0.69 -7.24
C PHE A 138 3.68 -0.23 -8.46
N TYR A 139 3.84 -1.53 -8.24
CA TYR A 139 3.92 -2.51 -9.33
C TYR A 139 2.60 -2.58 -10.12
N LEU A 140 1.46 -2.66 -9.43
CA LEU A 140 0.13 -2.74 -10.03
C LEU A 140 -0.19 -1.46 -10.82
N ASN A 141 0.15 -0.29 -10.31
CA ASN A 141 0.03 0.99 -11.01
C ASN A 141 0.86 1.03 -12.29
N MET A 142 2.13 0.67 -12.20
CA MET A 142 3.01 0.59 -13.38
C MET A 142 2.48 -0.43 -14.39
N ASN A 143 2.05 -1.61 -13.94
CA ASN A 143 1.51 -2.65 -14.81
C ASN A 143 0.25 -2.17 -15.54
N THR A 144 -0.70 -1.57 -14.81
CA THR A 144 -1.95 -1.03 -15.38
C THR A 144 -1.67 -0.05 -16.51
N LEU A 145 -0.77 0.90 -16.28
CA LEU A 145 -0.38 1.88 -17.29
C LEU A 145 0.26 1.22 -18.51
N LEU A 146 1.22 0.32 -18.28
CA LEU A 146 1.98 -0.32 -19.36
C LEU A 146 1.16 -1.30 -20.18
N GLU A 147 0.22 -2.02 -19.57
CA GLU A 147 -0.74 -2.88 -20.27
C GLU A 147 -1.74 -2.05 -21.06
N ALA A 148 -2.30 -0.98 -20.47
CA ALA A 148 -3.21 -0.09 -21.17
C ALA A 148 -2.54 0.57 -22.40
N GLU A 149 -1.24 0.90 -22.33
CA GLU A 149 -0.51 1.44 -23.50
C GLU A 149 -0.37 0.44 -24.65
N LYS A 150 -0.49 -0.87 -24.39
CA LYS A 150 -0.48 -1.93 -25.41
C LYS A 150 -1.89 -2.26 -25.87
N ASN A 151 -2.81 -2.40 -24.93
CA ASN A 151 -4.19 -2.74 -25.14
C ASN A 151 -5.07 -1.99 -24.13
N GLU A 152 -5.68 -0.90 -24.58
CA GLU A 152 -6.51 -0.07 -23.71
C GLU A 152 -7.75 -0.80 -23.18
N SER A 153 -8.17 -1.91 -23.82
CA SER A 153 -9.32 -2.70 -23.35
C SER A 153 -9.08 -3.40 -22.01
N SER A 154 -7.81 -3.61 -21.60
CA SER A 154 -7.49 -4.22 -20.31
C SER A 154 -7.55 -3.23 -19.14
N LEU A 155 -7.76 -1.93 -19.41
CA LEU A 155 -7.67 -0.90 -18.38
C LEU A 155 -8.75 -1.07 -17.31
N GLU A 156 -10.01 -1.26 -17.72
CA GLU A 156 -11.14 -1.28 -16.80
C GLU A 156 -10.99 -2.42 -15.78
N GLU A 157 -10.75 -3.63 -16.27
CA GLU A 157 -10.53 -4.81 -15.42
C GLU A 157 -9.36 -4.63 -14.46
N ASN A 158 -8.26 -4.03 -14.93
CA ASN A 158 -7.08 -3.81 -14.09
C ASN A 158 -7.34 -2.76 -12.99
N VAL A 159 -8.07 -1.70 -13.30
CA VAL A 159 -8.47 -0.67 -12.32
C VAL A 159 -9.44 -1.27 -11.31
N ASP A 160 -10.49 -1.95 -11.77
CA ASP A 160 -11.48 -2.59 -10.90
C ASP A 160 -10.83 -3.60 -9.97
N THR A 161 -9.89 -4.40 -10.48
CA THR A 161 -9.14 -5.37 -9.67
C THR A 161 -8.39 -4.69 -8.52
N VAL A 162 -7.71 -3.56 -8.76
CA VAL A 162 -6.97 -2.84 -7.72
C VAL A 162 -7.93 -2.18 -6.72
N MET A 163 -9.02 -1.60 -7.22
CA MET A 163 -10.05 -1.01 -6.37
C MET A 163 -10.68 -2.07 -5.45
N ASP A 164 -11.07 -3.23 -6.00
CA ASP A 164 -11.64 -4.35 -5.23
C ASP A 164 -10.66 -4.91 -4.21
N TYR A 165 -9.39 -4.99 -4.60
CA TYR A 165 -8.32 -5.48 -3.74
C TYR A 165 -8.08 -4.61 -2.51
N LEU A 166 -8.26 -3.29 -2.64
CA LEU A 166 -7.96 -2.31 -1.59
C LEU A 166 -9.20 -1.78 -0.87
N TYR A 167 -10.39 -2.05 -1.40
CA TYR A 167 -11.63 -1.61 -0.82
C TYR A 167 -11.95 -2.41 0.45
N HIS A 168 -12.22 -1.69 1.53
CA HIS A 168 -12.61 -2.29 2.80
C HIS A 168 -14.13 -2.35 2.94
N SER A 169 -14.67 -3.56 3.15
CA SER A 169 -16.10 -3.75 3.43
C SER A 169 -16.47 -3.09 4.76
N GLY A 170 -17.27 -2.02 4.70
CA GLY A 170 -17.65 -1.21 5.87
C GLY A 170 -17.14 0.23 5.85
N ASP A 171 -16.54 0.69 4.75
CA ASP A 171 -16.30 2.12 4.53
C ASP A 171 -17.64 2.89 4.42
N GLU A 172 -17.64 4.16 4.84
CA GLU A 172 -18.77 5.08 4.74
C GLU A 172 -19.17 5.37 3.28
N LYS A 173 -18.23 5.18 2.34
CA LYS A 173 -18.44 5.35 0.90
C LYS A 173 -18.36 4.02 0.20
N THR A 174 -19.25 3.80 -0.76
CA THR A 174 -19.19 2.62 -1.63
C THR A 174 -18.04 2.71 -2.62
N LYS A 175 -17.64 1.58 -3.20
CA LYS A 175 -16.68 1.56 -4.30
C LYS A 175 -17.14 2.43 -5.46
N GLU A 176 -18.43 2.36 -5.80
CA GLU A 176 -19.07 3.15 -6.86
C GLU A 176 -19.00 4.66 -6.59
N ASP A 177 -19.06 5.08 -5.32
CA ASP A 177 -18.89 6.49 -4.96
C ASP A 177 -17.47 6.97 -5.31
N TYR A 178 -16.45 6.18 -5.00
CA TYR A 178 -15.06 6.50 -5.36
C TYR A 178 -14.83 6.53 -6.87
N VAL A 179 -15.45 5.59 -7.60
CA VAL A 179 -15.38 5.56 -9.06
C VAL A 179 -16.00 6.81 -9.68
N LYS A 180 -17.06 7.38 -9.08
CA LYS A 180 -17.71 8.60 -9.59
C LYS A 180 -16.96 9.90 -9.27
N MET A 181 -16.07 9.91 -8.28
CA MET A 181 -15.32 11.11 -7.91
C MET A 181 -14.30 11.52 -8.97
N SER A 182 -14.08 12.83 -9.07
CA SER A 182 -12.94 13.39 -9.79
C SER A 182 -11.63 13.17 -9.03
N ASN A 183 -10.50 13.21 -9.75
CA ASN A 183 -9.18 13.17 -9.12
C ASN A 183 -8.97 14.30 -8.12
N SER A 184 -9.52 15.50 -8.37
CA SER A 184 -9.46 16.62 -7.42
C SER A 184 -10.28 16.41 -6.14
N GLU A 185 -11.41 15.72 -6.22
CA GLU A 185 -12.19 15.35 -5.02
C GLU A 185 -11.44 14.31 -4.19
N LEU A 186 -10.82 13.33 -4.85
CA LEU A 186 -9.99 12.34 -4.19
C LEU A 186 -8.74 12.95 -3.56
N ASP A 187 -8.08 13.90 -4.21
CA ASP A 187 -6.94 14.65 -3.64
C ASP A 187 -7.36 15.36 -2.34
N ARG A 188 -8.52 16.03 -2.35
CA ARG A 188 -9.08 16.65 -1.13
C ARG A 188 -9.38 15.63 -0.05
N LEU A 189 -9.93 14.46 -0.41
CA LEU A 189 -10.19 13.39 0.56
C LEU A 189 -8.90 12.84 1.17
N VAL A 190 -7.85 12.63 0.38
CA VAL A 190 -6.54 12.20 0.88
C VAL A 190 -5.99 13.22 1.89
N SER A 191 -6.00 14.52 1.55
CA SER A 191 -5.60 15.59 2.49
C SER A 191 -6.44 15.60 3.77
N ASN A 192 -7.76 15.40 3.65
CA ASN A 192 -8.65 15.33 4.80
C ASN A 192 -8.35 14.12 5.71
N GLU A 193 -8.06 12.95 5.14
CA GLU A 193 -7.69 11.77 5.92
C GLU A 193 -6.30 11.94 6.58
N PHE A 194 -5.34 12.62 5.93
CA PHE A 194 -4.08 13.02 6.60
C PHE A 194 -4.34 13.91 7.82
N ALA A 195 -5.19 14.93 7.67
CA ALA A 195 -5.56 15.83 8.75
C ALA A 195 -6.29 15.09 9.90
N LYS A 196 -7.19 14.17 9.54
CA LYS A 196 -7.92 13.33 10.49
C LYS A 196 -6.99 12.39 11.25
N LEU A 197 -6.07 11.72 10.58
CA LEU A 197 -5.06 10.88 11.22
C LEU A 197 -4.17 11.70 12.18
N ASN A 198 -3.76 12.91 11.79
CA ASN A 198 -3.04 13.82 12.67
C ASN A 198 -3.86 14.18 13.93
N ALA A 199 -5.17 14.44 13.79
CA ALA A 199 -6.04 14.75 14.91
C ALA A 199 -6.28 13.53 15.84
N GLU A 200 -6.39 12.31 15.29
CA GLU A 200 -6.49 11.10 16.09
C GLU A 200 -5.20 10.81 16.87
N ILE A 201 -4.03 11.09 16.28
CA ILE A 201 -2.74 11.06 16.98
C ILE A 201 -2.76 12.05 18.16
N ASP A 202 -3.24 13.28 17.94
CA ASP A 202 -3.36 14.28 19.02
C ASP A 202 -4.25 13.76 20.16
N LYS A 203 -5.42 13.19 19.86
CA LYS A 203 -6.28 12.58 20.89
C LYS A 203 -5.53 11.52 21.69
N LYS A 204 -4.85 10.58 21.02
CA LYS A 204 -4.07 9.51 21.68
C LYS A 204 -2.87 10.04 22.47
N MET A 205 -2.29 11.18 22.11
CA MET A 205 -1.25 11.83 22.92
C MET A 205 -1.80 12.38 24.25
N TYR A 206 -3.05 12.85 24.26
CA TYR A 206 -3.67 13.40 25.46
C TYR A 206 -4.28 12.32 26.36
N SER A 207 -4.94 11.31 25.78
CA SER A 207 -5.66 10.26 26.51
C SER A 207 -4.89 8.94 26.67
N GLY A 208 -3.81 8.75 25.92
CA GLY A 208 -3.08 7.48 25.86
C GLY A 208 -1.91 7.36 26.84
N SER A 209 -1.09 6.34 26.60
CA SER A 209 0.05 6.00 27.45
C SER A 209 1.13 7.10 27.50
N SER A 210 2.00 7.04 28.51
CA SER A 210 3.20 7.90 28.60
C SER A 210 4.05 7.85 27.33
N ARG A 211 4.12 6.67 26.68
CA ARG A 211 4.81 6.48 25.39
C ARG A 211 4.14 7.24 24.24
N ALA A 212 2.81 7.19 24.16
CA ALA A 212 2.04 7.94 23.16
C ALA A 212 2.27 9.45 23.32
N ARG A 213 2.26 9.93 24.56
CA ARG A 213 2.53 11.35 24.89
C ARG A 213 3.96 11.77 24.55
N SER A 214 4.97 10.97 24.90
CA SER A 214 6.38 11.34 24.68
C SER A 214 6.77 11.33 23.20
N ASN A 215 6.21 10.42 22.42
CA ASN A 215 6.65 10.18 21.04
C ASN A 215 5.72 10.77 19.98
N GLY A 216 4.51 11.20 20.35
CA GLY A 216 3.51 11.64 19.37
C GLY A 216 3.94 12.81 18.49
N ASN A 217 4.67 13.80 19.03
CA ASN A 217 5.21 14.91 18.22
C ASN A 217 6.18 14.41 17.12
N SER A 218 7.00 13.41 17.42
CA SER A 218 7.89 12.79 16.44
C SER A 218 7.09 12.05 15.36
N VAL A 219 6.05 11.31 15.76
CA VAL A 219 5.16 10.61 14.81
C VAL A 219 4.42 11.60 13.91
N LYS A 220 3.90 12.72 14.43
CA LYS A 220 3.26 13.78 13.64
C LYS A 220 4.22 14.43 12.64
N SER A 221 5.47 14.64 13.03
CA SER A 221 6.49 15.17 12.11
C SER A 221 6.74 14.21 10.95
N SER A 222 6.85 12.91 11.25
CA SER A 222 7.00 11.86 10.23
C SER A 222 5.77 11.72 9.34
N LEU A 223 4.54 11.89 9.88
CA LEU A 223 3.31 11.94 9.08
C LEU A 223 3.33 13.10 8.07
N ARG A 224 3.68 14.31 8.50
CA ARG A 224 3.80 15.50 7.61
C ARG A 224 4.87 15.31 6.54
N LYS A 225 5.98 14.64 6.89
CA LYS A 225 7.03 14.30 5.93
C LYS A 225 6.54 13.26 4.91
N THR A 226 5.81 12.25 5.38
CA THR A 226 5.17 11.23 4.54
C THR A 226 4.20 11.85 3.55
N GLU A 227 3.35 12.78 4.00
CA GLU A 227 2.42 13.53 3.14
C GLU A 227 3.14 14.26 2.00
N LYS A 228 4.19 15.03 2.32
CA LYS A 228 4.99 15.75 1.31
C LYS A 228 5.65 14.82 0.29
N LEU A 229 6.21 13.71 0.76
CA LEU A 229 6.88 12.75 -0.11
C LEU A 229 5.87 11.99 -0.98
N TYR A 230 4.69 11.68 -0.45
CA TYR A 230 3.57 11.13 -1.21
C TYR A 230 3.15 12.09 -2.32
N SER A 231 2.94 13.38 -2.04
CA SER A 231 2.58 14.37 -3.07
C SER A 231 3.63 14.43 -4.19
N LYS A 232 4.92 14.45 -3.85
CA LYS A 232 6.01 14.43 -4.84
C LYS A 232 6.00 13.15 -5.70
N TYR A 233 5.75 11.99 -5.08
CA TYR A 233 5.61 10.72 -5.79
C TYR A 233 4.41 10.76 -6.74
N GLN A 234 3.24 11.18 -6.26
CA GLN A 234 2.01 11.31 -7.04
C GLN A 234 2.20 12.25 -8.22
N GLU A 235 2.82 13.42 -8.03
CA GLU A 235 3.12 14.39 -9.09
C GLU A 235 4.01 13.78 -10.19
N ASN A 236 5.06 13.05 -9.82
CA ASN A 236 5.94 12.38 -10.79
C ASN A 236 5.20 11.28 -11.56
N PHE A 237 4.30 10.55 -10.90
CA PHE A 237 3.50 9.52 -11.56
C PHE A 237 2.47 10.16 -12.50
N ASP A 238 1.71 11.16 -12.03
CA ASP A 238 0.76 11.91 -12.84
C ASP A 238 1.44 12.50 -14.09
N ALA A 239 2.65 13.04 -13.96
CA ALA A 239 3.46 13.50 -15.08
C ALA A 239 3.78 12.38 -16.08
N TYR A 240 4.18 11.20 -15.59
CA TYR A 240 4.45 10.04 -16.44
C TYR A 240 3.18 9.51 -17.13
N ILE A 241 2.05 9.41 -16.41
CA ILE A 241 0.74 9.05 -16.97
C ILE A 241 0.33 10.05 -18.05
N ASN A 242 0.48 11.35 -17.81
CA ASN A 242 0.16 12.39 -18.78
C ASN A 242 0.99 12.28 -20.05
N SER A 243 2.25 11.84 -19.94
CA SER A 243 3.15 11.59 -21.07
C SER A 243 2.77 10.36 -21.91
N SER A 244 1.90 9.48 -21.41
CA SER A 244 1.47 8.27 -22.13
C SER A 244 0.63 8.58 -23.37
N ARG A 245 0.52 7.60 -24.26
CA ARG A 245 -0.29 7.70 -25.49
C ARG A 245 -1.78 7.45 -25.28
N LEU A 246 -2.19 7.19 -24.03
CA LEU A 246 -3.58 6.92 -23.66
C LEU A 246 -4.48 8.14 -23.87
N LYS A 247 -5.77 7.90 -24.08
CA LYS A 247 -6.78 8.96 -24.09
C LYS A 247 -6.92 9.59 -22.69
N ALA A 248 -7.43 10.82 -22.64
CA ALA A 248 -7.55 11.58 -21.40
C ALA A 248 -8.36 10.83 -20.32
N GLU A 249 -9.48 10.21 -20.71
CA GLU A 249 -10.33 9.41 -19.82
C GLU A 249 -9.54 8.28 -19.13
N SER A 250 -8.75 7.54 -19.90
CA SER A 250 -7.93 6.43 -19.38
C SER A 250 -6.84 6.92 -18.43
N LYS A 251 -6.22 8.05 -18.74
CA LYS A 251 -5.25 8.71 -17.83
C LYS A 251 -5.90 9.05 -16.49
N GLU A 252 -7.11 9.60 -16.51
CA GLU A 252 -7.83 9.96 -15.29
C GLU A 252 -8.21 8.73 -14.45
N LYS A 253 -8.55 7.60 -15.08
CA LYS A 253 -8.79 6.32 -14.37
C LYS A 253 -7.56 5.79 -13.64
N ILE A 254 -6.38 5.83 -14.28
CA ILE A 254 -5.12 5.38 -13.66
C ILE A 254 -4.73 6.30 -12.49
N LYS A 255 -4.85 7.62 -12.68
CA LYS A 255 -4.58 8.61 -11.62
C LYS A 255 -5.46 8.43 -10.38
N LYS A 256 -6.71 8.02 -10.59
CA LYS A 256 -7.70 7.76 -9.54
C LYS A 256 -7.30 6.59 -8.65
N MET A 257 -6.82 5.52 -9.27
CA MET A 257 -6.34 4.33 -8.58
C MET A 257 -5.24 4.67 -7.56
N ILE A 258 -4.23 5.46 -7.95
CA ILE A 258 -3.13 5.91 -7.06
C ILE A 258 -3.66 6.67 -5.84
N ARG A 259 -4.67 7.54 -6.03
CA ARG A 259 -5.27 8.31 -4.92
C ARG A 259 -6.08 7.42 -3.99
N PHE A 260 -6.83 6.48 -4.56
CA PHE A 260 -7.61 5.51 -3.78
C PHE A 260 -6.71 4.63 -2.91
N GLU A 261 -5.56 4.20 -3.42
CA GLU A 261 -4.56 3.46 -2.65
C GLU A 261 -4.13 4.19 -1.38
N LYS A 262 -3.80 5.49 -1.51
CA LYS A 262 -3.40 6.27 -0.33
C LYS A 262 -4.55 6.50 0.62
N LEU A 263 -5.75 6.69 0.09
CA LEU A 263 -6.95 6.84 0.90
C LEU A 263 -7.22 5.59 1.74
N SER A 264 -7.11 4.40 1.14
CA SER A 264 -7.28 3.12 1.84
C SER A 264 -6.24 2.94 2.96
N ASP A 265 -4.97 3.24 2.70
CA ASP A 265 -3.89 3.19 3.71
C ASP A 265 -4.17 4.14 4.90
N LEU A 266 -4.53 5.39 4.64
CA LEU A 266 -4.83 6.36 5.71
C LEU A 266 -6.04 5.94 6.55
N LYS A 267 -7.10 5.47 5.90
CA LYS A 267 -8.30 4.96 6.57
C LYS A 267 -7.99 3.76 7.44
N PHE A 268 -7.18 2.82 6.95
CA PHE A 268 -6.73 1.67 7.72
C PHE A 268 -5.99 2.11 9.00
N LEU A 269 -5.04 3.05 8.89
CA LEU A 269 -4.31 3.57 10.05
C LEU A 269 -5.24 4.27 11.05
N ILE A 270 -6.19 5.07 10.58
CA ILE A 270 -7.19 5.72 11.44
C ILE A 270 -8.05 4.67 12.15
N GLN A 271 -8.54 3.66 11.43
CA GLN A 271 -9.33 2.58 12.01
C GLN A 271 -8.52 1.80 13.06
N SER A 272 -7.22 1.57 12.84
CA SER A 272 -6.38 0.87 13.82
C SER A 272 -6.28 1.57 15.18
N LEU A 273 -6.53 2.89 15.24
CA LEU A 273 -6.57 3.63 16.51
C LEU A 273 -7.89 3.48 17.26
N LYS A 274 -8.96 3.05 16.59
CA LYS A 274 -10.24 2.78 17.23
C LYS A 274 -10.09 1.52 18.07
N THR A 275 -10.32 1.63 19.37
CA THR A 275 -10.46 0.45 20.23
C THR A 275 -11.68 -0.33 19.72
N PRO A 276 -11.64 -1.66 19.56
CA PRO A 276 -12.86 -2.42 19.31
C PRO A 276 -13.85 -2.03 20.41
N GLU A 277 -15.03 -1.55 20.02
CA GLU A 277 -16.14 -1.47 20.97
C GLU A 277 -16.29 -2.88 21.51
N VAL A 278 -15.93 -3.07 22.78
CA VAL A 278 -16.48 -4.17 23.53
C VAL A 278 -17.96 -3.86 23.50
N GLU A 279 -18.69 -4.52 22.61
CA GLU A 279 -20.11 -4.76 22.84
C GLU A 279 -20.15 -5.31 24.25
N LYS A 280 -20.47 -4.43 25.21
CA LYS A 280 -21.09 -4.84 26.45
C LYS A 280 -22.41 -5.43 25.99
N ASN A 281 -22.35 -6.69 25.56
CA ASN A 281 -23.46 -7.60 25.69
C ASN A 281 -23.67 -7.68 27.20
N GLU A 282 -24.41 -6.70 27.71
CA GLU A 282 -25.26 -6.88 28.87
C GLU A 282 -26.10 -8.11 28.54
N GLN A 283 -25.60 -9.28 28.92
CA GLN A 283 -26.45 -10.40 29.26
C GLN A 283 -27.25 -9.95 30.49
N GLN A 284 -28.27 -9.14 30.22
CA GLN A 284 -29.51 -9.23 30.95
C GLN A 284 -30.11 -10.60 30.65
N GLN A 285 -30.67 -11.22 31.69
CA GLN A 285 -31.51 -12.42 31.70
C GLN A 285 -30.70 -13.74 31.64
N GLN A 286 -30.81 -14.66 32.61
CA GLN A 286 -31.84 -14.94 33.62
C GLN A 286 -31.20 -15.70 34.80
#